data_AF-A0A657BBQ4-F1
#
_entry.id   AF-A0A657BBQ4-F1
#
_cell.length_a   1.000
_cell.length_b   1.000
_cell.length_c   1.000
_cell.angle_alpha   90.00
_cell.angle_beta   90.00
_cell.angle_gamma   90.00
#
_symmetry.space_group_name_H-M   'P 1'
#
loop_
_entity.id
_entity.type
_entity.pdbx_description
1 polymer ?
#
loop_
_entity_poly.entity_id
_entity_poly.type
_entity_poly.pdbx_seq_one_letter_code
_entity_poly.pdbx_strand_id
1 'polypeptide(L)'
;MLIQMSRIEAYKSKSKLMADFNERKAYIFHDMLKLMSEALQLLPEVEDSIDASELPRLADLGCFGEAVYRALEEKPGKFLEHFRMVQIDGIYSTLESSTVAVAAKRYVEEEKSFEGLVGELREKLEDYAEDINSFPKTSHAFGRELRRCVPALRKVGINIVVGSRNRYGFPVTLRVT
;
A
#
# COMPACT_ATOMS: atom_id res chain seq x y z
N MET A 1 -1.38 6.32 -4.71
CA MET A 1 -1.19 7.76 -5.01
C MET A 1 -1.17 8.59 -3.74
N LEU A 2 0.02 8.86 -3.18
CA LEU A 2 0.24 10.10 -2.42
C LEU A 2 -0.21 11.26 -3.33
N ILE A 3 -0.96 12.24 -2.80
CA ILE A 3 -1.33 13.43 -3.56
C ILE A 3 -0.02 14.15 -3.97
N GLN A 4 0.48 13.81 -5.15
CA GLN A 4 1.63 14.45 -5.75
C GLN A 4 1.14 15.78 -6.26
N MET A 5 1.45 16.85 -5.53
CA MET A 5 1.15 18.20 -5.96
C MET A 5 1.90 18.44 -7.27
N SER A 6 1.15 18.65 -8.36
CA SER A 6 1.73 19.04 -9.64
C SER A 6 2.57 20.31 -9.47
N ARG A 7 3.67 20.37 -10.21
CA ARG A 7 4.57 21.53 -10.18
C ARG A 7 3.76 22.79 -10.52
N ILE A 8 3.93 23.84 -9.72
CA ILE A 8 3.31 25.14 -9.99
C ILE A 8 3.92 25.70 -11.28
N GLU A 9 3.12 25.75 -12.36
CA GLU A 9 3.57 26.25 -13.67
C GLU A 9 3.71 27.78 -13.70
N ALA A 10 2.84 28.49 -12.98
CA ALA A 10 2.86 29.94 -12.88
C ALA A 10 2.63 30.39 -11.43
N TYR A 11 3.57 31.18 -10.90
CA TYR A 11 3.45 31.72 -9.56
C TYR A 11 2.27 32.70 -9.48
N LYS A 12 1.37 32.47 -8.50
CA LYS A 12 0.40 33.46 -8.03
C LYS A 12 0.78 33.89 -6.62
N SER A 13 0.71 35.20 -6.35
CA SER A 13 0.89 35.68 -4.98
C SER A 13 -0.20 35.13 -4.05
N LYS A 14 0.12 34.92 -2.78
CA LYS A 14 -0.84 34.45 -1.77
C LYS A 14 -2.11 35.32 -1.73
N SER A 15 -1.95 36.64 -1.84
CA SER A 15 -3.06 37.59 -1.84
C SER A 15 -4.00 37.35 -3.03
N LYS A 16 -3.46 37.16 -4.24
CA LYS A 16 -4.27 36.88 -5.44
C LYS A 16 -4.96 35.53 -5.36
N LEU A 17 -4.26 34.50 -4.89
CA LEU A 17 -4.85 33.17 -4.70
C LEU A 17 -6.01 33.19 -3.69
N MET A 18 -5.87 33.96 -2.61
CA MET A 18 -6.92 34.08 -1.61
C MET A 18 -8.12 34.91 -2.10
N ALA A 19 -7.89 35.91 -2.95
CA ALA A 19 -8.95 36.64 -3.62
C ALA A 19 -9.75 35.71 -4.56
N ASP A 20 -9.06 34.96 -5.44
CA ASP A 20 -9.66 33.97 -6.35
C ASP A 20 -10.48 32.92 -5.57
N PHE A 21 -9.93 32.40 -4.47
CA PHE A 21 -10.65 31.44 -3.60
C PHE A 21 -11.87 32.07 -2.94
N ASN A 22 -11.77 33.28 -2.39
CA ASN A 22 -12.88 33.94 -1.71
C ASN A 22 -14.05 34.24 -2.65
N GLU A 23 -13.77 34.54 -3.92
CA GLU A 23 -14.78 34.72 -4.96
C GLU A 23 -15.49 33.40 -5.30
N ARG A 24 -14.75 32.28 -5.28
CA ARG A 24 -15.25 30.97 -5.72
C ARG A 24 -15.71 30.03 -4.60
N LYS A 25 -15.43 30.35 -3.33
CA LYS A 25 -15.66 29.45 -2.19
C LYS A 25 -17.07 28.89 -2.11
N ALA A 26 -18.07 29.71 -2.44
CA ALA A 26 -19.47 29.30 -2.41
C ALA A 26 -19.77 28.25 -3.49
N TYR A 27 -19.24 28.44 -4.70
CA TYR A 27 -19.35 27.49 -5.80
C TYR A 27 -18.61 26.19 -5.50
N ILE A 28 -17.38 26.27 -4.98
CA ILE A 28 -16.61 25.09 -4.57
C ILE A 28 -17.40 24.28 -3.54
N PHE A 29 -17.96 24.94 -2.53
CA PHE A 29 -18.75 24.26 -1.50
C PHE A 29 -20.05 23.67 -2.07
N HIS A 30 -20.73 24.40 -2.95
CA HIS A 30 -21.90 23.89 -3.66
C HIS A 30 -21.57 22.62 -4.46
N ASP A 31 -20.51 22.66 -5.25
CA ASP A 31 -20.08 21.54 -6.10
C ASP A 31 -19.67 20.33 -5.26
N MET A 32 -19.01 20.54 -4.11
CA MET A 32 -18.70 19.47 -3.15
C MET A 32 -19.97 18.80 -2.61
N LEU A 33 -20.97 19.60 -2.20
CA LEU A 33 -22.24 19.06 -1.69
C LEU A 33 -23.06 18.37 -2.79
N LYS A 34 -23.05 18.93 -4.00
CA LYS A 34 -23.69 18.35 -5.17
C LYS A 34 -23.09 16.98 -5.49
N LEU A 35 -21.77 16.89 -5.57
CA LEU A 35 -21.05 15.64 -5.80
C LEU A 35 -21.36 14.60 -4.71
N MET A 36 -21.40 15.01 -3.44
CA MET A 36 -21.80 14.11 -2.35
C MET A 36 -23.22 13.61 -2.51
N SER A 37 -24.16 14.47 -2.90
CA SER A 37 -25.55 14.08 -3.14
C SER A 37 -25.68 13.09 -4.30
N GLU A 38 -24.97 13.32 -5.41
CA GLU A 38 -24.95 12.44 -6.57
C GLU A 38 -24.33 11.08 -6.21
N ALA A 39 -23.23 11.07 -5.46
CA ALA A 39 -22.61 9.84 -4.98
C ALA A 39 -23.57 9.03 -4.08
N LEU A 40 -24.29 9.69 -3.16
CA LEU A 40 -25.26 9.00 -2.29
C LEU A 40 -26.45 8.42 -3.07
N GLN A 41 -26.85 9.04 -4.19
CA GLN A 41 -27.88 8.49 -5.07
C GLN A 41 -27.40 7.24 -5.81
N LEU A 42 -26.13 7.20 -6.22
CA LEU A 42 -25.52 6.05 -6.92
C LEU A 42 -25.11 4.91 -5.98
N LEU A 43 -24.98 5.17 -4.68
CA LEU A 43 -24.44 4.22 -3.71
C LEU A 43 -25.15 2.85 -3.71
N PRO A 44 -26.50 2.76 -3.72
CA PRO A 44 -27.18 1.46 -3.75
C PRO A 44 -26.84 0.63 -5.00
N GLU A 45 -26.77 1.27 -6.17
CA GLU A 45 -26.37 0.60 -7.41
C GLU A 45 -24.93 0.10 -7.35
N VAL A 46 -24.04 0.88 -6.72
CA VAL A 46 -22.65 0.51 -6.53
C VAL A 46 -22.55 -0.72 -5.62
N GLU A 47 -23.23 -0.72 -4.47
CA GLU A 47 -23.26 -1.83 -3.51
C GLU A 47 -23.77 -3.13 -4.15
N ASP A 48 -24.80 -3.05 -5.00
CA ASP A 48 -25.33 -4.20 -5.73
C ASP A 48 -24.41 -4.70 -6.85
N SER A 49 -23.56 -3.83 -7.39
CA SER A 49 -22.71 -4.13 -8.57
C SER A 49 -21.34 -4.74 -8.25
N ILE A 50 -20.85 -4.63 -7.01
CA ILE A 50 -19.50 -5.06 -6.62
C ILE A 50 -19.57 -6.41 -5.89
N ASP A 51 -18.73 -7.36 -6.32
CA ASP A 51 -18.59 -8.63 -5.61
C ASP A 51 -17.93 -8.42 -4.23
N ALA A 52 -18.46 -9.07 -3.20
CA ALA A 52 -17.94 -8.97 -1.84
C ALA A 52 -16.45 -9.35 -1.70
N SER A 53 -15.95 -10.21 -2.59
CA SER A 53 -14.53 -10.60 -2.64
C SER A 53 -13.60 -9.49 -3.16
N GLU A 54 -14.14 -8.50 -3.89
CA GLU A 54 -13.39 -7.35 -4.40
C GLU A 54 -13.38 -6.15 -3.45
N LEU A 55 -14.24 -6.17 -2.43
CA LEU A 55 -14.38 -5.09 -1.46
C LEU A 55 -13.14 -5.00 -0.55
N PRO A 56 -12.62 -3.78 -0.32
CA PRO A 56 -11.54 -3.59 0.63
C PRO A 56 -12.04 -3.80 2.07
N ARG A 57 -11.10 -3.90 3.04
CA ARG A 57 -11.43 -4.01 4.48
C ARG A 57 -12.37 -2.90 4.99
N LEU A 58 -12.36 -1.74 4.35
CA LEU A 58 -13.30 -0.64 4.58
C LEU A 58 -14.34 -0.64 3.44
N ALA A 59 -15.22 -1.65 3.44
CA ALA A 59 -16.17 -1.90 2.36
C ALA A 59 -17.03 -0.66 2.06
N ASP A 60 -17.64 -0.05 3.08
CA ASP A 60 -18.48 1.14 2.94
C ASP A 60 -17.73 2.33 2.31
N LEU A 61 -16.44 2.49 2.67
CA LEU A 61 -15.58 3.51 2.05
C LEU A 61 -15.23 3.15 0.60
N GLY A 62 -15.05 1.86 0.32
CA GLY A 62 -14.89 1.29 -1.01
C GLY A 62 -16.07 1.67 -1.92
N CYS A 63 -17.28 1.34 -1.47
CA CYS A 63 -18.53 1.62 -2.18
C CYS A 63 -18.76 3.13 -2.32
N PHE A 64 -18.61 3.90 -1.25
CA PHE A 64 -18.82 5.35 -1.31
C PHE A 64 -17.82 6.05 -2.24
N GLY A 65 -16.53 5.69 -2.17
CA GLY A 65 -15.53 6.27 -3.06
C GLY A 65 -15.74 5.89 -4.53
N GLU A 66 -16.20 4.67 -4.79
CA GLU A 66 -16.62 4.23 -6.12
C GLU A 66 -17.83 5.02 -6.62
N ALA A 67 -18.83 5.27 -5.76
CA ALA A 67 -19.97 6.12 -6.09
C ALA A 67 -19.56 7.56 -6.41
N VAL A 68 -18.58 8.12 -5.70
CA VAL A 68 -17.98 9.43 -6.03
C VAL A 68 -17.31 9.42 -7.40
N TYR A 69 -16.57 8.36 -7.75
CA TYR A 69 -15.96 8.25 -9.07
C TYR A 69 -17.00 8.17 -10.18
N ARG A 70 -18.06 7.38 -10.00
CA ARG A 70 -19.16 7.31 -10.97
C ARG A 70 -19.90 8.64 -11.12
N ALA A 71 -20.11 9.38 -10.03
CA ALA A 71 -20.67 10.74 -10.08
C ALA A 71 -19.76 11.73 -10.85
N LEU A 72 -18.45 11.49 -10.84
CA LEU A 72 -17.47 12.21 -11.67
C LEU A 72 -17.33 11.64 -13.09
N GLU A 73 -18.24 10.75 -13.51
CA GLU A 73 -18.26 10.09 -14.82
C GLU A 73 -17.02 9.21 -15.10
N GLU A 74 -16.33 8.78 -14.05
CA GLU A 74 -15.24 7.82 -14.18
C GLU A 74 -15.76 6.40 -14.44
N LYS A 75 -14.92 5.57 -15.04
CA LYS A 75 -15.26 4.17 -15.33
C LYS A 75 -15.51 3.39 -14.03
N PRO A 76 -16.52 2.50 -14.00
CA PRO A 76 -16.75 1.60 -12.88
C PRO A 76 -15.49 0.81 -12.50
N GLY A 77 -15.22 0.70 -11.19
CA GLY A 77 -14.08 -0.01 -10.60
C GLY A 77 -12.79 0.81 -10.49
N LYS A 78 -12.73 2.00 -11.10
CA LYS A 78 -11.52 2.84 -11.11
C LYS A 78 -11.16 3.36 -9.71
N PHE A 79 -12.15 3.63 -8.86
CA PHE A 79 -11.85 3.99 -7.47
C PHE A 79 -11.20 2.83 -6.73
N LEU A 80 -11.78 1.62 -6.84
CA LEU A 80 -11.26 0.44 -6.16
C LEU A 80 -9.84 0.09 -6.64
N GLU A 81 -9.55 0.25 -7.92
CA GLU A 81 -8.20 0.13 -8.47
C GLU A 81 -7.24 1.10 -7.78
N HIS A 82 -7.55 2.40 -7.81
CA HIS A 82 -6.71 3.42 -7.15
C HIS A 82 -6.58 3.20 -5.64
N PHE A 83 -7.67 2.79 -4.98
CA PHE A 83 -7.70 2.54 -3.54
C PHE A 83 -6.82 1.35 -3.16
N ARG A 84 -6.83 0.27 -3.97
CA ARG A 84 -5.89 -0.86 -3.83
C ARG A 84 -4.45 -0.41 -4.00
N MET A 85 -4.16 0.42 -5.01
CA MET A 85 -2.81 0.95 -5.22
C MET A 85 -2.33 1.81 -4.05
N VAL A 86 -3.19 2.65 -3.45
CA VAL A 86 -2.82 3.44 -2.25
C VAL A 86 -2.49 2.54 -1.06
N GLN A 87 -3.25 1.47 -0.84
CA GLN A 87 -2.92 0.52 0.22
C GLN A 87 -1.57 -0.15 -0.04
N ILE A 88 -1.33 -0.57 -1.28
CA ILE A 88 -0.07 -1.17 -1.71
C ILE A 88 1.11 -0.18 -1.54
N ASP A 89 0.96 1.09 -1.93
CA ASP A 89 1.98 2.14 -1.74
C ASP A 89 2.31 2.35 -0.25
N GLY A 90 1.30 2.40 0.61
CA GLY A 90 1.51 2.51 2.07
C GLY A 90 2.23 1.29 2.66
N ILE A 91 1.97 0.11 2.09
CA ILE A 91 2.71 -1.11 2.41
C ILE A 91 4.15 -1.02 1.91
N TYR A 92 4.38 -0.56 0.68
CA TYR A 92 5.73 -0.33 0.16
C TYR A 92 6.53 0.64 1.03
N SER A 93 5.95 1.77 1.43
CA SER A 93 6.60 2.71 2.34
C SER A 93 6.92 2.08 3.71
N THR A 94 6.03 1.22 4.21
CA THR A 94 6.30 0.46 5.45
C THR A 94 7.41 -0.57 5.24
N LEU A 95 7.46 -1.24 4.09
CA LEU A 95 8.51 -2.21 3.75
C LEU A 95 9.86 -1.52 3.56
N GLU A 96 9.92 -0.37 2.88
CA GLU A 96 11.13 0.44 2.69
C GLU A 96 11.74 0.90 4.02
N SER A 97 10.92 1.05 5.07
CA SER A 97 11.41 1.38 6.41
C SER A 97 12.08 0.20 7.15
N SER A 98 11.91 -1.03 6.68
CA SER A 98 12.53 -2.23 7.28
C SER A 98 13.68 -2.73 6.41
N THR A 99 14.89 -2.69 6.96
CA THR A 99 16.10 -3.21 6.30
C THR A 99 15.93 -4.69 5.91
N VAL A 100 15.25 -5.50 6.73
CA VAL A 100 14.97 -6.91 6.44
C VAL A 100 14.03 -7.07 5.25
N ALA A 101 12.97 -6.25 5.17
CA ALA A 101 12.03 -6.30 4.06
C ALA A 101 12.66 -5.88 2.73
N VAL A 102 13.48 -4.82 2.74
CA VAL A 102 14.23 -4.36 1.56
C VAL A 102 15.22 -5.42 1.10
N ALA A 103 15.98 -6.02 2.03
CA ALA A 103 16.92 -7.09 1.71
C ALA A 103 16.19 -8.31 1.10
N ALA A 104 15.06 -8.73 1.67
CA ALA A 104 14.25 -9.82 1.15
C ALA A 104 13.72 -9.53 -0.27
N LYS A 105 13.29 -8.29 -0.53
CA LYS A 105 12.83 -7.84 -1.86
C LYS A 105 13.96 -7.93 -2.89
N ARG A 106 15.13 -7.36 -2.59
CA ARG A 106 16.30 -7.39 -3.49
C ARG A 106 16.76 -8.82 -3.77
N TYR A 107 16.77 -9.69 -2.76
CA TYR A 107 17.13 -11.10 -2.94
C TYR A 107 16.21 -11.80 -3.94
N VAL A 108 14.89 -11.60 -3.87
CA VAL A 108 13.96 -12.22 -4.82
C VAL A 108 13.94 -11.55 -6.21
N GLU A 109 14.26 -10.25 -6.30
CA GLU A 109 14.41 -9.54 -7.57
C GLU A 109 15.56 -10.10 -8.43
N GLU A 110 16.56 -10.72 -7.80
CA GLU A 110 17.60 -11.49 -8.50
C GLU A 110 17.15 -12.93 -8.87
N GLU A 111 15.84 -13.18 -8.93
CA GLU A 111 15.20 -14.47 -9.19
C GLU A 111 15.60 -15.59 -8.22
N LYS A 112 16.07 -15.22 -7.01
CA LYS A 112 16.48 -16.19 -5.99
C LYS A 112 15.28 -16.61 -5.16
N SER A 113 15.15 -17.91 -4.96
CA SER A 113 14.32 -18.48 -3.90
C SER A 113 15.19 -18.96 -2.75
N PHE A 114 14.56 -19.19 -1.60
CA PHE A 114 15.25 -19.75 -0.45
C PHE A 114 14.36 -20.78 0.25
N GLU A 115 14.97 -21.90 0.60
CA GLU A 115 14.43 -22.91 1.50
C GLU A 115 15.56 -23.37 2.42
N GLY A 116 15.33 -23.29 3.72
CA GLY A 116 16.35 -23.58 4.72
C GLY A 116 15.96 -23.08 6.11
N LEU A 117 16.92 -22.73 6.94
CA LEU A 117 16.69 -22.23 8.29
C LEU A 117 16.67 -20.69 8.33
N VAL A 118 15.97 -20.12 9.30
CA VAL A 118 15.91 -18.66 9.52
C VAL A 118 17.31 -18.04 9.72
N GLY A 119 18.27 -18.77 10.28
CA GLY A 119 19.66 -18.31 10.42
C GLY A 119 20.39 -18.22 9.07
N GLU A 120 20.24 -19.24 8.24
CA GLU A 120 20.82 -19.28 6.88
C GLU A 120 20.21 -18.20 5.98
N LEU A 121 18.89 -17.97 6.08
CA LEU A 121 18.23 -16.88 5.37
C LEU A 121 18.77 -15.53 5.80
N ARG A 122 19.05 -15.34 7.10
CA ARG A 122 19.62 -14.08 7.60
C ARG A 122 20.97 -13.80 6.95
N GLU A 123 21.88 -14.78 6.94
CA GLU A 123 23.20 -14.65 6.34
C GLU A 123 23.08 -14.33 4.84
N LYS A 124 22.16 -14.99 4.14
CA LYS A 124 21.88 -14.70 2.73
C LYS A 124 21.39 -13.27 2.48
N LEU A 125 20.53 -12.74 3.36
CA LEU A 125 19.95 -11.41 3.22
C LEU A 125 20.87 -10.30 3.74
N GLU A 126 21.90 -10.63 4.51
CA GLU A 126 22.86 -9.68 5.06
C GLU A 126 23.60 -8.91 3.95
N ASP A 127 23.97 -9.61 2.86
CA ASP A 127 24.60 -9.03 1.66
C ASP A 127 23.68 -8.06 0.90
N TYR A 128 22.38 -8.10 1.16
CA TYR A 128 21.36 -7.27 0.49
C TYR A 128 20.88 -6.09 1.33
N ALA A 129 21.33 -6.01 2.58
CA ALA A 129 20.95 -4.94 3.50
C ALA A 129 21.56 -3.59 3.06
N GLU A 130 20.72 -2.56 2.92
CA GLU A 130 21.19 -1.19 2.65
C GLU A 130 21.98 -0.59 3.82
N ASP A 131 21.56 -0.91 5.05
CA ASP A 131 22.25 -0.52 6.28
C ASP A 131 22.47 -1.74 7.18
N ILE A 132 23.70 -2.24 7.16
CA ILE A 132 24.13 -3.38 7.96
C ILE A 132 23.99 -3.12 9.48
N ASN A 133 24.05 -1.86 9.92
CA ASN A 133 23.95 -1.53 11.35
C ASN A 133 22.52 -1.71 11.87
N SER A 134 21.54 -1.42 11.02
CA SER A 134 20.11 -1.63 11.29
C SER A 134 19.68 -3.09 11.05
N PHE A 135 20.54 -3.91 10.44
CA PHE A 135 20.24 -5.31 10.17
C PHE A 135 20.32 -6.18 11.46
N PRO A 136 19.35 -7.09 11.72
CA PRO A 136 19.34 -7.86 12.95
C PRO A 136 20.54 -8.80 13.14
N LYS A 137 21.38 -8.50 14.14
CA LYS A 137 22.61 -9.25 14.46
C LYS A 137 22.41 -10.67 15.01
N THR A 138 21.18 -11.10 15.28
CA THR A 138 20.88 -12.47 15.76
C THR A 138 19.72 -13.08 14.98
N SER A 139 19.75 -14.40 14.78
CA SER A 139 18.67 -15.14 14.11
C SER A 139 17.31 -14.99 14.83
N HIS A 140 17.33 -14.78 16.15
CA HIS A 140 16.14 -14.50 16.94
C HIS A 140 15.54 -13.12 16.64
N ALA A 141 16.36 -12.08 16.60
CA ALA A 141 15.91 -10.72 16.25
C ALA A 141 15.43 -10.67 14.79
N PHE A 142 16.20 -11.27 13.87
CA PHE A 142 15.84 -11.39 12.46
C PHE A 142 14.50 -12.10 12.28
N GLY A 143 14.32 -13.27 12.89
CA GLY A 143 13.06 -14.01 12.78
C GLY A 143 11.85 -13.27 13.39
N ARG A 144 12.06 -12.37 14.37
CA ARG A 144 10.99 -11.53 14.91
C ARG A 144 10.62 -10.43 13.92
N GLU A 145 11.59 -9.75 13.36
CA GLU A 145 11.37 -8.68 12.38
C GLU A 145 10.78 -9.23 11.07
N LEU A 146 11.34 -10.33 10.55
CA LEU A 146 10.85 -11.02 9.36
C LEU A 146 9.34 -11.33 9.48
N ARG A 147 8.90 -11.91 10.61
CA ARG A 147 7.48 -12.22 10.87
C ARG A 147 6.59 -10.98 10.86
N ARG A 148 7.08 -9.82 11.28
CA ARG A 148 6.34 -8.55 11.22
C ARG A 148 6.16 -8.08 9.78
N CYS A 149 7.15 -8.33 8.92
CA CYS A 149 7.12 -7.93 7.52
C CYS A 149 6.38 -8.93 6.61
N VAL A 150 6.21 -10.20 7.00
CA VAL A 150 5.52 -11.23 6.18
C VAL A 150 4.17 -10.77 5.60
N PRO A 151 3.23 -10.18 6.38
CA PRO A 151 1.93 -9.77 5.82
C PRO A 151 2.05 -8.70 4.74
N ALA A 152 3.00 -7.78 4.91
CA ALA A 152 3.27 -6.71 3.97
C ALA A 152 3.97 -7.25 2.70
N LEU A 153 4.98 -8.11 2.87
CA LEU A 153 5.70 -8.78 1.78
C LEU A 153 4.76 -9.63 0.91
N ARG A 154 3.79 -10.33 1.52
CA ARG A 154 2.78 -11.11 0.78
C ARG A 154 1.95 -10.24 -0.15
N LYS A 155 1.59 -9.03 0.26
CA LYS A 155 0.77 -8.10 -0.54
C LYS A 155 1.51 -7.55 -1.76
N VAL A 156 2.84 -7.64 -1.77
CA VAL A 156 3.69 -7.25 -2.90
C VAL A 156 4.21 -8.48 -3.67
N GLY A 157 3.58 -9.65 -3.49
CA GLY A 157 3.88 -10.88 -4.24
C GLY A 157 5.01 -11.73 -3.65
N ILE A 158 5.58 -11.37 -2.50
CA ILE A 158 6.68 -12.13 -1.86
C ILE A 158 6.11 -13.01 -0.75
N ASN A 159 6.10 -14.32 -0.97
CA ASN A 159 5.60 -15.27 0.02
C ASN A 159 6.73 -15.80 0.90
N ILE A 160 6.59 -15.59 2.21
CA ILE A 160 7.48 -16.11 3.24
C ILE A 160 6.67 -16.99 4.20
N VAL A 161 7.11 -18.23 4.39
CA VAL A 161 6.49 -19.17 5.33
C VAL A 161 7.53 -19.59 6.35
N VAL A 162 7.30 -19.27 7.62
CA VAL A 162 8.12 -19.71 8.75
C VAL A 162 7.41 -20.85 9.45
N GLY A 163 7.99 -22.05 9.43
CA GLY A 163 7.42 -23.24 10.06
C GLY A 163 7.69 -23.33 11.56
N SER A 164 7.16 -24.39 12.18
CA SER A 164 7.37 -24.70 13.60
C SER A 164 8.82 -25.07 13.89
N ARG A 165 9.27 -24.79 15.13
CA ARG A 165 10.64 -25.10 15.56
C ARG A 165 10.93 -26.59 15.45
N ASN A 166 12.05 -26.94 14.81
CA ASN A 166 12.62 -28.27 14.78
C ASN A 166 13.93 -28.33 15.59
N ARG A 167 14.62 -29.48 15.56
CA ARG A 167 15.90 -29.67 16.29
C ARG A 167 17.05 -28.76 15.83
N TYR A 168 16.96 -28.21 14.63
CA TYR A 168 17.97 -27.36 13.99
C TYR A 168 17.62 -25.87 14.02
N GLY A 169 16.35 -25.51 14.17
CA GLY A 169 15.90 -24.14 14.19
C GLY A 169 14.48 -23.97 13.64
N PHE A 170 14.20 -22.81 13.06
CA PHE A 170 12.94 -22.52 12.38
C PHE A 170 13.15 -22.70 10.88
N PRO A 171 12.46 -23.65 10.21
CA PRO A 171 12.48 -23.74 8.76
C PRO A 171 11.75 -22.52 8.16
N VAL A 172 12.28 -21.99 7.06
CA VAL A 172 11.72 -20.86 6.34
C VAL A 172 11.81 -21.11 4.84
N THR A 173 10.75 -20.72 4.14
CA THR A 173 10.73 -20.62 2.68
C THR A 173 10.45 -19.19 2.27
N LEU A 174 11.10 -18.73 1.20
CA LEU A 174 10.94 -17.40 0.61
C LEU A 174 10.95 -17.54 -0.92
N ARG A 175 9.91 -17.03 -1.58
CA ARG A 175 9.70 -17.11 -3.04
C ARG A 175 8.75 -16.02 -3.54
N VAL A 176 8.86 -15.68 -4.82
CA VAL A 176 7.87 -14.84 -5.53
C VAL A 176 6.62 -15.68 -5.84
N THR A 177 5.45 -15.04 -5.81
CA THR A 177 4.13 -15.62 -6.14
C THR A 177 3.77 -15.35 -7.59
#